data_AF-A0A935D557-F1
#
_entry.id   AF-A0A935D557-F1
#
_cell.length_a   1.000
_cell.length_b   1.000
_cell.length_c   1.000
_cell.angle_alpha   90.00
_cell.angle_beta   90.00
_cell.angle_gamma   90.00
#
_symmetry.space_group_name_H-M   'P 1'
#
loop_
_entity.id
_entity.type
_entity.pdbx_description
1 polymer ?
#
loop_
_entity_poly.entity_id
_entity_poly.type
_entity_poly.pdbx_seq_one_letter_code
_entity_poly.pdbx_strand_id
1 'polypeptide(L)'
;MRAALVPVAAIGAALTVGAFALSNARTGASVLVGAAIATSNLYVLIRVVEALLTPADEPVEGPAGTTAKDRAAASAIAEPAEPVEPVEPAEPAPAAPKSTFSAAWALLGVLKMLVLFGGIWALMTRALVDPIGLVVGYGCLPLGVSLRGLAPALRPRRSTRRDRGKS
;
A
#
# COMPACT_ATOMS: atom_id res chain seq x y z
N MET A 1 -6.41 -5.28 -0.74
CA MET A 1 -6.95 -3.90 -0.72
C MET A 1 -7.55 -3.41 -2.05
N ARG A 2 -7.37 -4.15 -3.15
CA ARG A 2 -7.89 -3.79 -4.49
C ARG A 2 -9.40 -3.47 -4.56
N ALA A 3 -10.20 -4.07 -3.67
CA ALA A 3 -11.62 -3.78 -3.53
C ALA A 3 -11.94 -2.33 -3.12
N ALA A 4 -10.99 -1.57 -2.57
CA ALA A 4 -11.17 -0.14 -2.25
C ALA A 4 -10.94 0.78 -3.45
N LEU A 5 -10.24 0.31 -4.48
CA LEU A 5 -9.91 1.13 -5.66
C LEU A 5 -11.12 1.29 -6.59
N VAL A 6 -11.90 0.22 -6.75
CA VAL A 6 -13.12 0.20 -7.59
C VAL A 6 -14.15 1.26 -7.18
N PRO A 7 -14.59 1.37 -5.90
CA PRO A 7 -15.58 2.37 -5.52
C PRO A 7 -15.06 3.81 -5.66
N VAL A 8 -13.77 4.06 -5.38
CA VAL A 8 -13.16 5.38 -5.55
C VAL A 8 -13.13 5.77 -7.03
N ALA A 9 -12.69 4.86 -7.90
CA ALA A 9 -12.68 5.10 -9.34
C ALA A 9 -14.10 5.31 -9.90
N ALA A 10 -15.08 4.53 -9.42
CA ALA A 10 -16.48 4.65 -9.84
C ALA A 10 -17.09 6.00 -9.42
N ILE A 11 -16.87 6.45 -8.18
CA ILE A 11 -17.34 7.77 -7.71
C ILE A 11 -16.65 8.89 -8.48
N GLY A 12 -15.33 8.79 -8.69
CA GLY A 12 -14.58 9.78 -9.48
C GLY A 12 -15.10 9.89 -10.91
N ALA A 13 -15.40 8.75 -11.55
CA ALA A 13 -16.02 8.70 -12.88
C ALA A 13 -17.43 9.32 -12.88
N ALA A 14 -18.27 8.97 -11.89
CA ALA A 14 -19.62 9.52 -11.77
C ALA A 14 -19.62 11.05 -11.57
N LEU A 15 -18.75 11.57 -10.69
CA LEU A 15 -18.59 13.01 -10.48
C LEU A 15 -18.09 13.72 -11.75
N THR A 16 -17.18 13.08 -12.50
CA THR A 16 -16.69 13.61 -13.77
C THR A 16 -17.83 13.72 -14.79
N VAL A 17 -18.62 12.66 -14.95
CA VAL A 17 -19.78 12.67 -15.86
C VAL A 17 -20.80 13.73 -15.43
N GLY A 18 -21.11 13.82 -14.13
CA GLY A 18 -21.99 14.85 -13.59
C GLY A 18 -21.49 16.26 -13.86
N ALA A 19 -20.18 16.51 -13.72
CA ALA A 19 -19.58 17.81 -14.02
C ALA A 19 -19.62 18.16 -15.51
N PHE A 20 -19.44 17.19 -16.42
CA PHE A 20 -19.64 17.43 -17.86
C PHE A 20 -21.09 17.68 -18.22
N ALA A 21 -22.04 17.04 -17.53
CA ALA A 21 -23.47 17.20 -17.78
C ALA A 21 -24.04 18.53 -17.24
N LEU A 22 -23.52 19.01 -16.11
CA LEU A 22 -24.07 20.16 -15.38
C LEU A 22 -23.22 21.43 -15.48
N SER A 23 -22.01 21.36 -16.04
CA SER A 23 -21.04 22.47 -16.04
C SER A 23 -20.27 22.54 -17.36
N ASN A 24 -19.30 23.45 -17.44
CA ASN A 24 -18.48 23.65 -18.64
C ASN A 24 -17.44 22.52 -18.81
N ALA A 25 -17.00 22.28 -20.05
CA ALA A 25 -15.97 21.27 -20.37
C ALA A 25 -14.69 21.41 -19.53
N ARG A 26 -14.32 22.66 -19.20
CA ARG A 26 -13.17 22.97 -18.34
C ARG A 26 -13.37 22.44 -16.91
N THR A 27 -14.56 22.60 -16.34
CA THR A 27 -14.90 22.09 -15.00
C THR A 27 -14.91 20.57 -15.00
N GLY A 28 -15.51 19.94 -16.02
CA GLY A 28 -15.48 18.49 -16.21
C GLY A 28 -14.05 17.92 -16.29
N ALA A 29 -13.20 18.54 -17.11
CA ALA A 29 -11.78 18.16 -17.20
C ALA A 29 -11.04 18.34 -15.86
N SER A 30 -11.39 19.37 -15.09
CA SER A 30 -10.80 19.62 -13.77
C SER A 30 -11.14 18.54 -12.76
N VAL A 31 -12.41 18.12 -12.72
CA VAL A 31 -12.88 17.03 -11.86
C VAL A 31 -12.24 15.71 -12.27
N LEU A 32 -12.13 15.44 -13.58
CA LEU A 32 -11.45 14.25 -14.12
C LEU A 32 -9.99 14.17 -13.65
N VAL A 33 -9.23 15.26 -13.79
CA VAL A 33 -7.83 15.31 -13.35
C VAL A 33 -7.72 15.10 -11.84
N GLY A 34 -8.57 15.76 -11.04
CA GLY A 34 -8.62 15.55 -9.59
C GLY A 34 -8.90 14.09 -9.20
N ALA A 35 -9.88 13.46 -9.85
CA ALA A 35 -10.23 12.05 -9.64
C ALA A 35 -9.11 11.09 -10.06
N ALA A 36 -8.42 11.37 -11.17
CA ALA A 36 -7.28 10.58 -11.64
C ALA A 36 -6.10 10.65 -10.67
N ILE A 37 -5.79 11.84 -10.14
CA ILE A 37 -4.76 12.04 -9.11
C ILE A 37 -5.12 11.26 -7.84
N ALA A 38 -6.36 11.37 -7.37
CA ALA A 38 -6.85 10.66 -6.19
C ALA A 38 -6.72 9.13 -6.34
N THR A 39 -7.17 8.59 -7.48
CA THR A 39 -7.11 7.15 -7.79
C THR A 39 -5.66 6.66 -7.87
N SER A 40 -4.79 7.43 -8.53
CA SER A 40 -3.36 7.13 -8.65
C SER A 40 -2.67 7.13 -7.28
N ASN A 41 -3.01 8.09 -6.42
CA ASN A 41 -2.47 8.16 -5.07
C ASN A 41 -2.84 6.92 -4.24
N LEU A 42 -4.11 6.53 -4.28
CA LEU A 42 -4.59 5.35 -3.59
C LEU A 42 -3.95 4.05 -4.12
N TYR A 43 -3.76 3.94 -5.43
CA TYR A 43 -3.08 2.79 -6.04
C TYR A 43 -1.66 2.62 -5.51
N VAL A 44 -0.87 3.71 -5.47
CA VAL A 44 0.49 3.68 -4.94
C VAL A 44 0.47 3.28 -3.46
N LEU A 45 -0.40 3.86 -2.65
CA LEU A 45 -0.52 3.51 -1.23
C LEU A 45 -0.81 2.01 -1.05
N ILE A 46 -1.73 1.45 -1.84
CA ILE A 46 -2.03 0.02 -1.81
C ILE A 46 -0.78 -0.81 -2.10
N ARG A 47 0.03 -0.42 -3.09
CA ARG A 47 1.29 -1.12 -3.42
C ARG A 47 2.32 -1.05 -2.30
N VAL A 48 2.46 0.11 -1.65
CA VAL A 48 3.35 0.26 -0.48
C VAL A 48 2.90 -0.65 0.64
N VAL A 49 1.59 -0.66 0.96
CA VAL A 49 1.05 -1.51 2.02
C VAL A 49 1.20 -2.99 1.67
N GLU A 50 0.97 -3.40 0.42
CA GLU A 50 1.23 -4.77 -0.05
C GLU A 50 2.70 -5.14 0.12
N ALA A 51 3.63 -4.24 -0.21
CA ALA A 51 5.07 -4.48 -0.03
C ALA A 51 5.48 -4.59 1.45
N LEU A 52 4.88 -3.79 2.33
CA LEU A 52 5.18 -3.80 3.77
C LEU A 52 4.56 -5.00 4.51
N LEU A 53 3.39 -5.46 4.04
CA LEU A 53 2.67 -6.60 4.63
C LEU A 53 3.09 -7.94 4.03
N THR A 54 3.85 -7.96 2.94
CA THR A 54 4.42 -9.21 2.41
C THR A 54 5.64 -9.54 3.28
N PRO A 55 5.57 -10.55 4.17
CA PRO A 55 6.71 -10.92 5.00
C PRO A 55 7.86 -11.38 4.11
N ALA A 56 9.08 -10.98 4.45
CA ALA A 56 10.31 -11.35 3.75
C ALA A 56 10.71 -12.83 3.98
N ASP A 57 9.75 -13.67 4.35
CA ASP A 57 9.93 -15.05 4.81
C ASP A 57 9.84 -16.07 3.68
N GLU A 58 10.01 -15.66 2.42
CA GLU A 58 10.60 -16.61 1.48
C GLU A 58 12.09 -16.65 1.85
N PRO A 59 12.57 -17.69 2.57
CA PRO A 59 14.00 -17.90 2.68
C PRO A 59 14.48 -17.88 1.25
N VAL A 60 15.31 -16.88 0.92
CA VAL A 60 16.17 -16.91 -0.24
C VAL A 60 16.77 -18.31 -0.20
N GLU A 61 16.35 -19.19 -1.12
CA GLU A 61 17.08 -20.41 -1.39
C GLU A 61 18.50 -19.92 -1.64
N GLY A 62 19.35 -20.05 -0.61
CA GLY A 62 20.75 -19.77 -0.70
C GLY A 62 21.29 -20.52 -1.92
N PRO A 63 22.37 -20.01 -2.53
CA PRO A 63 22.89 -20.60 -3.75
C PRO A 63 23.05 -22.10 -3.53
N ALA A 64 22.34 -22.87 -4.36
CA ALA A 64 22.38 -24.31 -4.48
C ALA A 64 23.45 -25.03 -3.63
N GLY A 65 23.01 -25.84 -2.65
CA GLY A 65 23.78 -27.02 -2.24
C GLY A 65 24.29 -27.07 -0.79
N THR A 66 23.41 -27.08 0.20
CA THR A 66 23.73 -27.79 1.45
C THR A 66 22.54 -28.63 1.83
N THR A 67 22.65 -29.91 1.50
CA THR A 67 21.59 -30.90 1.72
C THR A 67 21.51 -31.24 3.20
N ALA A 68 20.35 -31.71 3.68
CA ALA A 68 20.19 -32.21 5.05
C ALA A 68 21.21 -33.32 5.42
N LYS A 69 21.84 -33.93 4.42
CA LYS A 69 22.95 -34.89 4.53
C LYS A 69 24.23 -34.27 5.14
N ASP A 70 24.46 -32.98 4.94
CA ASP A 70 25.66 -32.28 5.44
C ASP A 70 25.55 -31.94 6.94
N ARG A 71 24.33 -31.74 7.46
CA ARG A 71 24.08 -31.60 8.92
C ARG A 71 24.23 -32.92 9.68
N ALA A 72 23.89 -34.05 9.04
CA ALA A 72 24.07 -35.36 9.67
C ALA A 72 25.55 -35.73 9.84
N ALA A 73 26.43 -35.29 8.93
CA ALA A 73 27.87 -35.46 9.04
C ALA A 73 28.50 -34.58 10.14
N ALA A 74 27.99 -33.36 10.33
CA ALA A 74 28.50 -32.45 11.36
C ALA A 74 28.14 -32.86 12.79
N SER A 75 27.11 -33.69 12.99
CA SER A 75 26.69 -34.15 14.33
C SER A 75 27.44 -35.40 14.80
N ALA A 76 28.29 -36.01 13.96
CA ALA A 76 28.99 -37.26 14.28
C ALA A 76 30.42 -37.06 14.84
N ILE A 77 30.86 -35.81 15.02
CA ILE A 77 32.19 -35.47 15.56
C ILE A 77 31.99 -34.53 16.77
N ALA A 78 31.57 -35.07 17.90
CA ALA A 78 31.59 -34.35 19.18
C ALA A 78 31.79 -35.35 20.34
N GLU A 79 33.05 -35.73 20.53
CA GLU A 79 33.59 -36.36 21.74
C GLU A 79 34.23 -35.26 22.65
N PRO A 80 34.67 -35.59 23.88
CA PRO A 80 34.21 -35.04 25.14
C PRO A 80 34.89 -33.74 25.60
N ALA A 81 34.19 -33.04 26.49
CA ALA A 81 34.50 -31.74 27.07
C ALA A 81 35.94 -31.56 27.58
N GLU A 82 36.67 -30.62 26.95
CA GLU A 82 37.85 -30.00 27.53
C GLU A 82 37.49 -28.80 28.43
N PRO A 83 38.35 -28.44 29.40
CA PRO A 83 38.10 -27.43 30.42
C PRO A 83 37.99 -26.02 29.82
N VAL A 84 36.91 -25.33 30.19
CA VAL A 84 36.54 -23.99 29.72
C VAL A 84 37.61 -22.96 30.12
N GLU A 85 38.35 -22.45 29.14
CA GLU A 85 39.18 -21.26 29.30
C GLU A 85 38.32 -19.99 29.51
N PRO A 86 38.81 -18.96 30.24
CA PRO A 86 38.07 -17.72 30.48
C PRO A 86 37.80 -16.99 29.17
N VAL A 87 36.52 -16.93 28.79
CA VAL A 87 36.02 -16.26 27.57
C VAL A 87 36.42 -14.78 27.61
N GLU A 88 37.36 -14.43 26.74
CA GLU A 88 37.78 -13.06 26.43
C GLU A 88 36.54 -12.23 26.03
N PRO A 89 36.37 -10.99 26.54
CA PRO A 89 35.16 -10.22 26.32
C PRO A 89 34.96 -9.94 24.83
N ALA A 90 33.93 -10.58 24.27
CA ALA A 90 33.59 -10.56 22.85
C ALA A 90 33.62 -9.12 22.28
N GLU A 91 34.48 -8.94 21.29
CA GLU A 91 34.60 -7.73 20.50
C GLU A 91 33.20 -7.31 19.97
N PRO A 92 32.79 -6.04 20.10
CA PRO A 92 31.44 -5.61 19.77
C PRO A 92 31.15 -5.86 18.29
N ALA A 93 30.14 -6.69 18.03
CA ALA A 93 29.73 -7.10 16.70
C ALA A 93 29.55 -5.88 15.75
N PRO A 94 30.01 -5.98 14.49
CA PRO A 94 29.97 -4.87 13.54
C PRO A 94 28.52 -4.39 13.35
N ALA A 95 28.33 -3.07 13.45
CA ALA A 95 27.03 -2.43 13.38
C ALA A 95 26.26 -2.84 12.10
N ALA A 96 25.03 -3.33 12.29
CA ALA A 96 24.18 -3.80 11.20
C ALA A 96 23.98 -2.72 10.12
N PRO A 97 24.01 -3.09 8.82
CA PRO A 97 23.87 -2.14 7.73
C PRO A 97 22.50 -1.45 7.77
N LYS A 98 22.50 -0.12 7.77
CA LYS A 98 21.28 0.71 7.79
C LYS A 98 20.54 0.53 6.45
N SER A 99 19.25 0.20 6.52
CA SER A 99 18.42 -0.17 5.38
C SER A 99 18.25 0.98 4.37
N THR A 100 18.84 0.80 3.19
CA THR A 100 18.77 1.74 2.05
C THR A 100 17.35 1.92 1.52
N PHE A 101 16.46 0.96 1.82
CA PHE A 101 15.07 0.94 1.38
C PHE A 101 14.29 2.18 1.84
N SER A 102 14.48 2.65 3.07
CA SER A 102 13.76 3.82 3.60
C SER A 102 14.08 5.12 2.83
N ALA A 103 15.34 5.30 2.44
CA ALA A 103 15.78 6.49 1.71
C ALA A 103 15.16 6.56 0.31
N ALA A 104 15.03 5.44 -0.39
CA ALA A 104 14.42 5.38 -1.71
C ALA A 104 12.93 5.79 -1.67
N TRP A 105 12.18 5.33 -0.65
CA TRP A 105 10.78 5.71 -0.47
C TRP A 105 10.61 7.19 -0.11
N ALA A 106 11.49 7.74 0.74
CA ALA A 106 11.48 9.15 1.09
C ALA A 106 11.68 10.02 -0.16
N LEU A 107 12.66 9.67 -1.02
CA LEU A 107 12.94 10.39 -2.25
C LEU A 107 11.73 10.36 -3.21
N LEU A 108 11.09 9.20 -3.35
CA LEU A 108 9.87 9.06 -4.15
C LEU A 108 8.72 9.92 -3.61
N GLY A 109 8.57 10.00 -2.28
CA GLY A 109 7.60 10.87 -1.63
C GLY A 109 7.83 12.35 -1.94
N VAL A 110 9.07 12.82 -1.83
CA VAL A 110 9.45 14.20 -2.15
C VAL A 110 9.22 14.51 -3.64
N LEU A 111 9.68 13.61 -4.53
CA LEU A 111 9.46 13.75 -5.96
C LEU A 111 7.98 13.86 -6.29
N LYS A 112 7.14 13.02 -5.68
CA LYS A 112 5.69 13.06 -5.84
C LYS A 112 5.09 14.39 -5.37
N MET A 113 5.54 14.90 -4.23
CA MET A 113 5.04 16.19 -3.72
C MET A 113 5.38 17.33 -4.67
N LEU A 114 6.59 17.34 -5.24
CA LEU A 114 7.00 18.33 -6.24
C LEU A 114 6.17 18.21 -7.52
N VAL A 115 5.93 16.99 -8.00
CA VAL A 115 5.11 16.77 -9.22
C VAL A 115 3.66 17.18 -9.00
N LEU A 116 3.05 16.82 -7.86
CA LEU A 116 1.66 17.17 -7.57
C LEU A 116 1.50 18.68 -7.37
N PHE A 117 2.33 19.27 -6.51
CA PHE A 117 2.23 20.69 -6.19
C PHE A 117 2.60 21.56 -7.41
N GLY A 118 3.71 21.25 -8.07
CA GLY A 118 4.15 21.94 -9.28
C GLY A 118 3.18 21.74 -10.45
N GLY A 119 2.62 20.55 -10.60
CA GLY A 119 1.61 20.26 -11.63
C GLY A 119 0.32 21.04 -11.42
N ILE A 120 -0.22 21.03 -10.19
CA ILE A 120 -1.43 21.81 -9.83
C ILE A 120 -1.16 23.30 -9.98
N TRP A 121 -0.02 23.79 -9.48
CA TRP A 121 0.40 25.17 -9.63
C TRP A 121 0.44 25.58 -11.10
N ALA A 122 1.15 24.83 -11.95
CA ALA A 122 1.25 25.12 -13.38
C ALA A 122 -0.12 25.09 -14.10
N LEU A 123 -1.00 24.17 -13.72
CA LEU A 123 -2.38 24.10 -14.22
C LEU A 123 -3.18 25.36 -13.85
N MET A 124 -3.04 25.83 -12.61
CA MET A 124 -3.71 27.03 -12.11
C MET A 124 -3.14 28.29 -12.76
N THR A 125 -1.82 28.42 -12.88
CA THR A 125 -1.17 29.57 -13.54
C THR A 125 -1.60 29.70 -15.00
N ARG A 126 -1.84 28.57 -15.69
CA ARG A 126 -2.31 28.56 -17.07
C ARG A 126 -3.82 28.71 -17.22
N ALA A 127 -4.57 28.83 -16.11
CA ALA A 127 -6.03 28.83 -16.12
C ALA A 127 -6.60 27.71 -17.01
N LEU A 128 -5.99 26.51 -16.97
CA LEU A 128 -6.49 25.34 -17.71
C LEU A 128 -7.55 24.61 -16.90
N VAL A 129 -7.51 24.76 -15.58
CA VAL A 129 -8.30 23.98 -14.63
C VAL A 129 -8.92 24.92 -13.61
N ASP A 130 -10.10 24.56 -13.14
CA ASP A 130 -10.86 25.31 -12.14
C ASP A 130 -10.56 24.71 -10.76
N PRO A 131 -10.01 25.48 -9.79
CA PRO A 131 -9.61 24.93 -8.49
C PRO A 131 -10.77 24.24 -7.77
N ILE A 132 -12.00 24.73 -7.93
CA ILE A 132 -13.19 24.11 -7.32
C ILE A 132 -13.40 22.70 -7.89
N GLY A 133 -13.34 22.53 -9.21
CA GLY A 133 -13.49 21.23 -9.85
C GLY A 133 -12.40 20.24 -9.43
N LEU A 134 -11.16 20.73 -9.26
CA LEU A 134 -10.03 19.92 -8.80
C LEU A 134 -10.25 19.39 -7.38
N VAL A 135 -10.71 20.25 -6.46
CA VAL A 135 -11.05 19.88 -5.07
C VAL A 135 -12.21 18.89 -5.03
N VAL A 136 -13.26 19.10 -5.84
CA VAL A 136 -14.39 18.17 -5.94
C VAL A 136 -13.93 16.80 -6.45
N GLY A 137 -13.12 16.77 -7.50
CA GLY A 137 -12.53 15.54 -8.01
C GLY A 137 -11.65 14.83 -6.98
N TYR A 138 -10.83 15.57 -6.23
CA TYR A 138 -10.00 15.01 -5.16
C TYR A 138 -10.81 14.50 -3.97
N GLY A 139 -11.93 15.15 -3.66
CA GLY A 139 -12.87 14.77 -2.61
C GLY A 139 -13.54 13.42 -2.80
N CYS A 140 -13.43 12.78 -3.98
CA CYS A 140 -13.94 11.42 -4.19
C CYS A 140 -13.23 10.37 -3.32
N LEU A 141 -11.99 10.66 -2.87
CA LEU A 141 -11.18 9.74 -2.08
C LEU A 141 -11.81 9.46 -0.69
N PRO A 142 -12.06 10.47 0.17
CA PRO A 142 -12.75 10.25 1.45
C PRO A 142 -14.18 9.70 1.28
N LEU A 143 -14.88 10.08 0.21
CA LEU A 143 -16.22 9.56 -0.09
C LEU A 143 -16.19 8.05 -0.40
N GLY A 144 -15.26 7.61 -1.27
CA GLY A 144 -15.14 6.20 -1.61
C GLY A 144 -14.65 5.32 -0.47
N VAL A 145 -13.79 5.86 0.41
CA VAL A 145 -13.37 5.16 1.64
C VAL A 145 -14.54 5.02 2.61
N SER A 146 -15.30 6.09 2.83
CA SER A 146 -16.49 6.08 3.71
C SER A 146 -17.56 5.11 3.22
N LEU A 147 -17.82 5.08 1.90
CA LEU A 147 -18.82 4.20 1.31
C LEU A 147 -18.48 2.71 1.51
N ARG A 148 -17.19 2.36 1.48
CA ARG A 148 -16.73 1.00 1.78
C ARG A 148 -17.00 0.61 3.23
N GLY A 149 -16.85 1.54 4.17
CA GLY A 149 -17.18 1.32 5.58
C GLY A 149 -18.67 1.05 5.83
N LEU A 150 -19.54 1.56 4.95
CA LEU A 150 -20.99 1.40 5.05
C LEU A 150 -21.53 0.09 4.45
N ALA A 151 -20.80 -0.51 3.51
CA ALA A 151 -21.23 -1.74 2.83
C ALA A 151 -21.55 -2.95 3.75
N PRO A 152 -20.82 -3.20 4.85
CA PRO A 152 -21.17 -4.26 5.80
C PRO A 152 -22.49 -4.00 6.54
N ALA A 153 -22.83 -2.73 6.81
CA ALA A 153 -24.05 -2.35 7.53
C ALA A 153 -25.33 -2.62 6.72
N LEU A 154 -25.21 -2.68 5.39
CA LEU A 154 -26.32 -2.90 4.47
C LEU A 154 -26.52 -4.37 4.09
N ARG A 155 -25.64 -5.30 4.50
CA ARG A 155 -25.85 -6.72 4.23
C ARG A 155 -27.03 -7.22 5.08
N PRO A 156 -28.16 -7.65 4.47
CA PRO A 156 -29.27 -8.21 5.23
C PRO A 156 -28.74 -9.40 6.00
N ARG A 157 -28.86 -9.33 7.33
CA ARG A 157 -28.50 -10.42 8.23
C ARG A 157 -29.40 -11.60 7.88
N ARG A 158 -28.95 -12.47 6.96
CA ARG A 158 -29.66 -13.71 6.62
C ARG A 158 -29.84 -14.44 7.93
N SER A 159 -31.07 -14.42 8.44
CA SER A 159 -31.43 -15.12 9.66
C SER A 159 -31.21 -16.59 9.36
N THR A 160 -30.16 -17.14 9.94
CA THR A 160 -29.93 -18.58 10.04
C THR A 160 -31.04 -19.13 10.94
N ARG A 161 -32.27 -19.17 10.42
CA ARG A 161 -33.41 -19.86 11.00
C ARG A 161 -33.33 -21.31 10.53
N ARG A 162 -32.24 -21.98 10.90
CA ARG A 162 -32.08 -23.42 10.81
C ARG A 162 -31.79 -23.86 12.25
N ASP A 163 -32.53 -24.85 12.71
CA ASP A 163 -32.47 -25.44 14.06
C ASP A 163 -33.36 -24.78 15.14
N ARG A 164 -34.65 -24.66 14.81
CA ARG A 164 -35.70 -25.03 15.77
C ARG A 164 -36.49 -26.19 15.16
N GLY A 165 -36.09 -27.42 15.50
CA GLY A 165 -36.85 -28.60 15.11
C GLY A 165 -35.98 -29.84 15.00
N LYS A 166 -35.52 -30.35 16.14
CA LYS A 166 -35.23 -31.77 16.42
C LYS A 166 -34.73 -31.91 17.86
N SER A 167 -35.68 -32.21 18.74
CA SER A 167 -35.64 -33.18 19.86
C SER A 167 -36.71 -32.80 20.87
#